data_AF-A0A429BMH8-F1
#
_entry.id   AF-A0A429BMH8-F1
#
_cell.length_a   1.000
_cell.length_b   1.000
_cell.length_c   1.000
_cell.angle_alpha   90.00
_cell.angle_beta   90.00
_cell.angle_gamma   90.00
#
_symmetry.space_group_name_H-M   'P 1'
#
loop_
_entity.id
_entity.type
_entity.pdbx_description
1 polymer ?
#
loop_
_entity_poly.entity_id
_entity_poly.type
_entity_poly.pdbx_seq_one_letter_code
_entity_poly.pdbx_strand_id
1 'polypeptide(L)'
;MITTYPTDGRLDGPIHTWFSLSYCNYAVLPRTLLQSMPVEFQERMVACLTELQAAFEHVPQAEVYDVKAATEHIVNEMSDVELKQAGIVADWYRGETPPDGLSEQDLAEWREQNEDPEGPAYSRDGEELDGHERVLLPADDPVPHYNRGRRYIEPRPADSLPGGFERHACVTVKCAACSYPYDETEFTHHYQSMGDALDGAVGAGWDELRDGRVLCETGDEKHEELRRTVGVVDDSDA
;
A
#
# COMPACT_ATOMS: atom_id res chain seq x y z
N MET A 1 -43.73 -5.30 1.75
CA MET A 1 -43.03 -4.12 2.29
C MET A 1 -41.64 -4.12 1.67
N ILE A 2 -41.31 -3.11 0.86
CA ILE A 2 -39.97 -2.93 0.32
C ILE A 2 -39.23 -2.07 1.35
N THR A 3 -38.31 -2.69 2.09
CA THR A 3 -37.41 -1.96 2.97
C THR A 3 -36.35 -1.30 2.10
N THR A 4 -36.54 -0.02 1.77
CA THR A 4 -35.48 0.80 1.18
C THR A 4 -34.50 1.17 2.29
N TYR A 5 -33.33 0.53 2.30
CA TYR A 5 -32.22 0.97 3.13
C TYR A 5 -31.72 2.32 2.58
N PRO A 6 -31.36 3.29 3.44
CA PRO A 6 -30.69 4.49 2.97
C PRO A 6 -29.41 4.08 2.24
N THR A 7 -29.25 4.48 0.98
CA THR A 7 -27.99 4.43 0.22
C THR A 7 -27.06 5.56 0.70
N ASP A 8 -26.91 5.65 2.01
CA ASP A 8 -25.82 6.37 2.64
C ASP A 8 -24.59 5.52 2.33
N GLY A 9 -23.64 6.08 1.56
CA GLY A 9 -22.52 5.36 0.92
C GLY A 9 -21.53 4.63 1.85
N ARG A 10 -21.93 4.31 3.08
CA ARG A 10 -21.24 3.45 4.04
C ARG A 10 -21.13 1.99 3.58
N LEU A 11 -22.07 1.49 2.77
CA LEU A 11 -22.08 0.08 2.35
C LEU A 11 -21.43 -0.17 0.98
N ASP A 12 -21.22 0.88 0.17
CA ASP A 12 -20.72 0.81 -1.21
C ASP A 12 -19.72 1.93 -1.56
N GLY A 13 -19.13 2.57 -0.55
CA GLY A 13 -18.23 3.71 -0.71
C GLY A 13 -16.78 3.38 -1.12
N PRO A 14 -15.87 4.37 -1.06
CA PRO A 14 -14.48 4.21 -1.49
C PRO A 14 -13.73 3.07 -0.79
N ILE A 15 -14.03 2.82 0.49
CA ILE A 15 -13.41 1.72 1.25
C ILE A 15 -13.85 0.36 0.71
N HIS A 16 -15.14 0.20 0.38
CA HIS A 16 -15.67 -1.02 -0.24
C HIS A 16 -15.01 -1.26 -1.61
N THR A 17 -14.87 -0.19 -2.41
CA THR A 17 -14.17 -0.28 -3.71
C THR A 17 -12.70 -0.70 -3.53
N TRP A 18 -12.01 -0.18 -2.51
CA TRP A 18 -10.61 -0.51 -2.24
C TRP A 18 -10.41 -1.96 -1.82
N PHE A 19 -11.29 -2.49 -0.96
CA PHE A 19 -11.28 -3.91 -0.56
C PHE A 19 -11.89 -4.84 -1.61
N SER A 20 -12.50 -4.30 -2.67
CA SER A 20 -13.23 -5.09 -3.68
C SER A 20 -14.25 -6.03 -3.00
N LEU A 21 -14.43 -7.24 -3.53
CA LEU A 21 -15.30 -8.27 -2.96
C LEU A 21 -14.65 -9.04 -1.79
N SER A 22 -13.56 -8.54 -1.21
CA SER A 22 -12.95 -9.20 -0.05
C SER A 22 -13.81 -8.96 1.18
N TYR A 23 -14.33 -10.02 1.80
CA TYR A 23 -15.04 -9.95 3.10
C TYR A 23 -14.04 -9.86 4.28
N CYS A 24 -12.91 -9.19 4.07
CA CYS A 24 -11.83 -9.12 5.05
C CYS A 24 -12.19 -8.15 6.18
N ASN A 25 -12.02 -8.61 7.43
CA ASN A 25 -12.22 -7.76 8.62
C ASN A 25 -11.01 -6.85 8.91
N TYR A 26 -9.84 -7.12 8.32
CA TYR A 26 -8.59 -6.42 8.62
C TYR A 26 -7.88 -5.99 7.34
N ALA A 27 -7.33 -4.77 7.35
CA ALA A 27 -6.30 -4.33 6.41
C ALA A 27 -4.93 -4.42 7.09
N VAL A 28 -4.04 -5.23 6.52
CA VAL A 28 -2.65 -5.33 6.98
C VAL A 28 -1.76 -4.56 6.01
N LEU A 29 -1.10 -3.51 6.51
CA LEU A 29 -0.16 -2.70 5.74
C LEU A 29 1.25 -2.80 6.36
N PRO A 30 2.28 -3.19 5.59
CA PRO A 30 3.64 -3.27 6.12
C PRO A 30 4.13 -1.89 6.58
N ARG A 31 4.50 -1.80 7.86
CA ARG A 31 5.02 -0.56 8.46
C ARG A 31 6.18 0.04 7.67
N THR A 32 7.10 -0.78 7.16
CA THR A 32 8.26 -0.33 6.37
C THR A 32 7.82 0.44 5.12
N LEU A 33 6.73 0.02 4.47
CA LEU A 33 6.17 0.73 3.31
C LEU A 33 5.53 2.05 3.74
N LEU A 34 4.74 2.03 4.83
CA LEU A 34 4.11 3.24 5.35
C LEU A 34 5.13 4.32 5.73
N GLN A 35 6.25 3.94 6.36
CA GLN A 35 7.32 4.86 6.72
C GLN A 35 8.14 5.36 5.54
N SER A 36 8.11 4.64 4.41
CA SER A 36 8.81 5.06 3.20
C SER A 36 7.96 5.95 2.29
N MET A 37 6.67 6.12 2.59
CA MET A 37 5.80 7.05 1.87
C MET A 37 6.32 8.50 2.00
N PRO A 38 6.02 9.38 1.04
CA PRO A 38 6.24 10.82 1.21
C PRO A 38 5.61 11.36 2.50
N VAL A 39 6.21 12.38 3.11
CA VAL A 39 5.80 12.91 4.43
C VAL A 39 4.34 13.35 4.41
N GLU A 40 3.92 14.04 3.36
CA GLU A 40 2.56 14.52 3.17
C GLU A 40 1.54 13.37 3.05
N PHE A 41 1.96 12.18 2.59
CA PHE A 41 1.10 10.98 2.60
C PHE A 41 0.99 10.40 4.01
N GLN A 42 2.10 10.38 4.75
CA GLN A 42 2.11 9.93 6.14
C GLN A 42 1.21 10.82 7.01
N GLU A 43 1.28 12.14 6.85
CA GLU A 43 0.47 13.11 7.60
C GLU A 43 -1.03 12.90 7.36
N ARG A 44 -1.46 12.79 6.09
CA ARG A 44 -2.87 12.50 5.77
C ARG A 44 -3.33 11.17 6.36
N MET A 45 -2.50 10.13 6.26
CA MET A 45 -2.84 8.83 6.81
C MET A 45 -2.96 8.87 8.34
N VAL A 46 -2.03 9.52 9.04
CA VAL A 46 -2.07 9.69 10.50
C VAL A 46 -3.31 10.46 10.94
N ALA A 47 -3.70 11.51 10.21
CA ALA A 47 -4.93 12.26 10.48
C ALA A 47 -6.17 11.34 10.38
N CYS A 48 -6.31 10.59 9.29
CA CYS A 48 -7.41 9.63 9.13
C CYS A 48 -7.42 8.54 10.20
N LEU A 49 -6.26 7.99 10.56
CA LEU A 49 -6.16 6.96 11.61
C LEU A 49 -6.52 7.49 13.00
N THR A 50 -6.18 8.75 13.28
CA THR A 50 -6.52 9.42 14.53
C THR A 50 -8.03 9.64 14.63
N GLU A 51 -8.67 10.13 13.56
CA GLU A 51 -10.12 10.27 13.50
C GLU A 51 -10.83 8.91 13.64
N LEU A 52 -10.33 7.87 12.96
CA LEU A 52 -10.85 6.52 13.06
C LEU A 52 -10.77 6.00 14.50
N GLN A 53 -9.62 6.13 15.15
CA GLN A 53 -9.43 5.68 16.53
C GLN A 53 -10.39 6.41 17.48
N ALA A 54 -10.50 7.74 17.37
CA ALA A 54 -11.40 8.52 18.21
C ALA A 54 -12.87 8.16 17.98
N ALA A 55 -13.29 7.96 16.72
CA ALA A 55 -14.67 7.62 16.39
C ALA A 55 -15.08 6.23 16.91
N PHE A 56 -14.14 5.27 16.93
CA PHE A 56 -14.40 3.87 17.26
C PHE A 56 -13.79 3.40 18.59
N GLU A 57 -13.30 4.32 19.44
CA GLU A 57 -12.74 4.01 20.77
C GLU A 57 -13.71 3.21 21.66
N HIS A 58 -15.01 3.44 21.48
CA HIS A 58 -16.07 2.77 22.22
C HIS A 58 -16.26 1.28 21.83
N VAL A 59 -15.68 0.83 20.73
CA VAL A 59 -15.77 -0.56 20.26
C VAL A 59 -14.62 -1.37 20.89
N PRO A 60 -14.89 -2.52 21.54
CA PRO A 60 -13.84 -3.38 22.04
C PRO A 60 -12.88 -3.84 20.94
N GLN A 61 -11.58 -3.72 21.17
CA GLN A 61 -10.52 -4.15 20.24
C GLN A 61 -9.53 -5.07 20.96
N ALA A 62 -8.86 -5.95 20.21
CA ALA A 62 -7.78 -6.74 20.77
C ALA A 62 -6.59 -5.83 21.10
N GLU A 63 -5.87 -6.12 22.19
CA GLU A 63 -4.70 -5.33 22.59
C GLU A 63 -3.53 -5.49 21.60
N VAL A 64 -3.37 -6.70 21.03
CA VAL A 64 -2.27 -7.07 20.16
C VAL A 64 -2.75 -8.08 19.11
N TYR A 65 -2.16 -8.01 17.91
CA TYR A 65 -2.32 -8.99 16.84
C TYR A 65 -0.95 -9.60 16.47
N ASP A 66 -0.92 -10.90 16.21
CA ASP A 66 0.25 -11.60 15.62
C ASP A 66 0.00 -11.77 14.11
N VAL A 67 0.93 -11.29 13.28
CA VAL A 67 0.80 -11.27 11.82
C VAL A 67 2.01 -11.98 11.22
N LYS A 68 1.76 -12.98 10.36
CA LYS A 68 2.79 -13.80 9.72
C LYS A 68 2.55 -13.87 8.22
N ALA A 69 3.62 -13.76 7.44
CA ALA A 69 3.58 -14.01 6.02
C ALA A 69 3.30 -15.51 5.76
N ALA A 70 2.44 -15.77 4.78
CA ALA A 70 2.08 -17.11 4.38
C ALA A 70 1.74 -17.18 2.89
N THR A 71 1.87 -18.38 2.34
CA THR A 71 1.32 -18.75 1.02
C THR A 71 0.07 -19.57 1.19
N GLU A 72 -0.92 -19.35 0.33
CA GLU A 72 -2.15 -20.12 0.28
C GLU A 72 -1.94 -21.40 -0.54
N HIS A 73 -2.45 -22.52 -0.03
CA HIS A 73 -2.39 -23.84 -0.68
C HIS A 73 -3.74 -24.55 -0.55
N ILE A 74 -4.07 -25.39 -1.52
CA ILE A 74 -5.24 -26.28 -1.48
C ILE A 74 -4.79 -27.62 -0.90
N VAL A 75 -5.49 -28.13 0.12
CA VAL A 75 -5.07 -29.31 0.89
C VAL A 75 -4.72 -30.52 0.01
N ASN A 76 -5.56 -30.85 -0.98
CA ASN A 76 -5.33 -32.01 -1.85
C ASN A 76 -4.27 -31.80 -2.94
N GLU A 77 -3.75 -30.59 -3.10
CA GLU A 77 -2.63 -30.27 -4.00
C GLU A 77 -1.29 -30.21 -3.27
N MET A 78 -1.30 -30.30 -1.93
CA MET A 78 -0.09 -30.22 -1.10
C MET A 78 0.70 -31.54 -1.12
N SER A 79 2.02 -31.42 -1.15
CA SER A 79 2.93 -32.55 -0.93
C SER A 79 2.90 -33.03 0.54
N ASP A 80 3.37 -34.25 0.80
CA ASP A 80 3.51 -34.77 2.17
C ASP A 80 4.33 -33.86 3.10
N VAL A 81 5.33 -33.16 2.54
CA VAL A 81 6.16 -32.22 3.29
C VAL A 81 5.35 -30.98 3.70
N GLU A 82 4.55 -30.46 2.78
CA GLU A 82 3.68 -29.31 3.00
C GLU A 82 2.54 -29.64 3.97
N LEU A 83 1.91 -30.82 3.82
CA LEU A 83 0.89 -31.31 4.75
C LEU A 83 1.47 -31.41 6.17
N LYS A 84 2.65 -32.00 6.31
CA LYS A 84 3.37 -32.07 7.58
C LYS A 84 3.71 -30.69 8.15
N GLN A 85 4.11 -29.74 7.30
CA GLN A 85 4.40 -28.36 7.72
C GLN A 85 3.13 -27.62 8.20
N ALA A 86 1.98 -27.90 7.60
CA ALA A 86 0.67 -27.40 8.03
C ALA A 86 0.11 -28.12 9.26
N GLY A 87 0.75 -29.19 9.73
CA GLY A 87 0.22 -30.06 10.78
C GLY A 87 -0.99 -30.88 10.33
N ILE A 88 -1.13 -31.13 9.02
CA ILE A 88 -2.20 -31.91 8.42
C ILE A 88 -1.73 -33.35 8.24
N VAL A 89 -2.58 -34.29 8.62
CA VAL A 89 -2.40 -35.73 8.39
C VAL A 89 -3.31 -36.15 7.24
N ALA A 90 -2.74 -36.80 6.23
CA ALA A 90 -3.50 -37.48 5.17
C ALA A 90 -3.62 -38.97 5.51
N ASP A 91 -4.85 -39.45 5.64
CA ASP A 91 -5.18 -40.84 5.91
C ASP A 91 -5.76 -41.50 4.66
N TRP A 92 -4.91 -42.26 3.98
CA TRP A 92 -5.26 -43.01 2.77
C TRP A 92 -5.99 -44.33 3.07
N TYR A 93 -6.06 -44.77 4.33
CA TYR A 93 -6.43 -46.14 4.69
C TYR A 93 -7.54 -46.21 5.74
N ARG A 94 -8.33 -45.14 5.91
CA ARG A 94 -9.48 -45.07 6.84
C ARG A 94 -9.12 -45.45 8.29
N GLY A 95 -7.93 -45.06 8.73
CA GLY A 95 -7.41 -45.28 10.07
C GLY A 95 -6.73 -46.63 10.25
N GLU A 96 -6.63 -47.45 9.21
CA GLU A 96 -5.87 -48.70 9.24
C GLU A 96 -4.38 -48.44 9.01
N THR A 97 -3.53 -49.17 9.73
CA THR A 97 -2.08 -49.14 9.54
C THR A 97 -1.59 -50.48 9.00
N PRO A 98 -0.61 -50.48 8.07
CA PRO A 98 -0.03 -51.72 7.59
C PRO A 98 0.55 -52.54 8.76
N PRO A 99 0.34 -53.87 8.80
CA PRO A 99 0.99 -54.74 9.77
C PRO A 99 2.52 -54.62 9.76
N ASP A 100 3.14 -54.68 10.94
CA ASP A 100 4.60 -54.66 11.07
C ASP A 100 5.24 -55.89 10.43
N GLY A 101 6.39 -55.68 9.75
CA GLY A 101 7.22 -56.77 9.23
C GLY A 101 6.77 -57.37 7.89
N LEU A 102 5.82 -56.74 7.18
CA LEU A 102 5.47 -57.13 5.82
C LEU A 102 6.66 -56.97 4.86
N SER A 103 6.74 -57.87 3.87
CA SER A 103 7.67 -57.69 2.75
C SER A 103 7.22 -56.52 1.87
N GLU A 104 8.11 -55.99 1.02
CA GLU A 104 7.73 -54.91 0.08
C GLU A 104 6.56 -55.29 -0.83
N GLN A 105 6.48 -56.57 -1.23
CA GLN A 105 5.37 -57.08 -2.05
C GLN A 105 4.07 -57.13 -1.24
N ASP A 106 4.09 -57.71 -0.04
CA ASP A 106 2.88 -57.82 0.79
C ASP A 106 2.39 -56.43 1.23
N LEU A 107 3.31 -55.48 1.44
CA LEU A 107 2.97 -54.10 1.75
C LEU A 107 2.28 -53.41 0.56
N ALA A 108 2.74 -53.66 -0.67
CA ALA A 108 2.10 -53.12 -1.87
C ALA A 108 0.69 -53.70 -2.05
N GLU A 109 0.53 -55.02 -1.90
CA GLU A 109 -0.78 -55.68 -1.96
C GLU A 109 -1.73 -55.18 -0.85
N TRP A 110 -1.22 -54.98 0.36
CA TRP A 110 -2.00 -54.41 1.46
C TRP A 110 -2.46 -52.98 1.13
N ARG A 111 -1.58 -52.13 0.59
CA ARG A 111 -1.94 -50.75 0.21
C ARG A 111 -3.03 -50.74 -0.83
N GLU A 112 -2.90 -51.51 -1.90
CA GLU A 112 -3.90 -51.59 -2.98
C GLU A 112 -5.29 -52.03 -2.47
N GLN A 113 -5.33 -52.91 -1.46
CA GLN A 113 -6.59 -53.40 -0.90
C GLN A 113 -7.26 -52.44 0.09
N ASN A 114 -6.46 -51.61 0.78
CA ASN A 114 -6.93 -50.78 1.89
C ASN A 114 -6.99 -49.29 1.56
N GLU A 115 -6.35 -48.87 0.46
CA GLU A 115 -6.42 -47.50 -0.04
C GLU A 115 -7.88 -47.09 -0.31
N ASP A 116 -8.23 -45.89 0.12
CA ASP A 116 -9.57 -45.36 -0.07
C ASP A 116 -9.79 -44.96 -1.53
N PRO A 117 -10.83 -45.50 -2.22
CA PRO A 117 -11.09 -45.17 -3.62
C PRO A 117 -11.48 -43.71 -3.85
N GLU A 118 -11.96 -43.00 -2.83
CA GLU A 118 -12.33 -41.59 -2.91
C GLU A 118 -11.14 -40.65 -2.62
N GLY A 119 -9.98 -41.22 -2.23
CA GLY A 119 -8.79 -40.48 -1.84
C GLY A 119 -8.64 -40.32 -0.32
N PRO A 120 -7.59 -39.62 0.15
CA PRO A 120 -7.27 -39.55 1.56
C PRO A 120 -8.23 -38.62 2.31
N ALA A 121 -8.54 -38.98 3.55
CA ALA A 121 -9.14 -38.06 4.50
C ALA A 121 -8.05 -37.16 5.10
N TYR A 122 -8.29 -35.84 5.15
CA TYR A 122 -7.35 -34.89 5.73
C TYR A 122 -7.82 -34.46 7.12
N SER A 123 -6.90 -34.35 8.07
CA SER A 123 -7.24 -33.85 9.41
C SER A 123 -6.16 -32.97 10.01
N ARG A 124 -6.56 -31.98 10.82
CA ARG A 124 -5.68 -31.10 11.59
C ARG A 124 -6.26 -30.91 12.98
N ASP A 125 -5.45 -31.13 14.01
CA ASP A 125 -5.85 -31.02 15.42
C ASP A 125 -7.10 -31.85 15.81
N GLY A 126 -7.35 -32.95 15.08
CA GLY A 126 -8.50 -33.84 15.31
C GLY A 126 -9.78 -33.43 14.59
N GLU A 127 -9.76 -32.36 13.80
CA GLU A 127 -10.86 -31.95 12.92
C GLU A 127 -10.58 -32.38 11.47
N GLU A 128 -11.60 -32.91 10.81
CA GLU A 128 -11.53 -33.28 9.38
C GLU A 128 -11.57 -32.02 8.51
N LEU A 129 -10.73 -31.99 7.48
CA LEU A 129 -10.62 -30.90 6.51
C LEU A 129 -11.14 -31.36 5.16
N ASP A 130 -11.81 -30.46 4.44
CA ASP A 130 -12.16 -30.70 3.05
C ASP A 130 -10.89 -30.65 2.18
N GLY A 131 -10.75 -31.58 1.22
CA GLY A 131 -9.59 -31.61 0.35
C GLY A 131 -9.39 -30.35 -0.51
N HIS A 132 -10.46 -29.57 -0.75
CA HIS A 132 -10.40 -28.30 -1.45
C HIS A 132 -10.31 -27.09 -0.50
N GLU A 133 -10.20 -27.32 0.81
CA GLU A 133 -9.97 -26.26 1.78
C GLU A 133 -8.63 -25.57 1.50
N ARG A 134 -8.62 -24.25 1.71
CA ARG A 134 -7.43 -23.41 1.57
C ARG A 134 -6.76 -23.23 2.91
N VAL A 135 -5.49 -23.59 3.00
CA VAL A 135 -4.68 -23.46 4.21
C VAL A 135 -3.48 -22.56 3.95
N LEU A 136 -2.93 -22.01 5.03
CA LEU A 136 -1.79 -21.10 5.00
C LEU A 136 -0.53 -21.82 5.47
N LEU A 137 0.50 -21.81 4.62
CA LEU A 137 1.85 -22.24 5.01
C LEU A 137 2.73 -21.04 5.32
N PRO A 138 3.50 -21.06 6.43
CA PRO A 138 4.45 -19.99 6.73
C PRO A 138 5.41 -19.74 5.57
N ALA A 139 5.62 -18.46 5.26
CA ALA A 139 6.52 -18.02 4.21
C ALA A 139 7.44 -16.90 4.72
N ASP A 140 8.54 -16.67 4.01
CA ASP A 140 9.38 -15.52 4.26
C ASP A 140 8.62 -14.23 3.89
N ASP A 141 8.68 -13.22 4.77
CA ASP A 141 8.10 -11.92 4.47
C ASP A 141 8.97 -11.22 3.40
N PRO A 142 8.41 -10.94 2.19
CA PRO A 142 9.17 -10.27 1.13
C PRO A 142 9.48 -8.81 1.49
N VAL A 143 8.71 -8.21 2.41
CA VAL A 143 8.97 -6.86 2.90
C VAL A 143 9.90 -6.95 4.10
N PRO A 144 11.11 -6.37 4.03
CA PRO A 144 12.04 -6.48 5.13
C PRO A 144 11.49 -5.80 6.39
N HIS A 145 11.67 -6.49 7.52
CA HIS A 145 11.34 -5.92 8.82
C HIS A 145 12.09 -4.60 9.05
N TYR A 146 11.41 -3.67 9.72
CA TYR A 146 11.98 -2.38 10.09
C TYR A 146 13.30 -2.55 10.88
N ASN A 147 14.34 -1.82 10.47
CA ASN A 147 15.60 -1.77 11.19
C ASN A 147 16.00 -0.30 11.43
N ARG A 148 16.15 0.10 12.71
CA ARG A 148 16.55 1.45 13.13
C ARG A 148 17.93 1.79 12.54
N GLY A 149 17.93 2.41 11.36
CA GLY A 149 19.13 2.93 10.70
C GLY A 149 19.25 2.58 9.22
N ARG A 150 18.53 1.57 8.71
CA ARG A 150 18.54 1.20 7.28
C ARG A 150 17.26 0.47 6.88
N ARG A 151 16.46 1.13 6.04
CA ARG A 151 15.72 0.60 4.85
C ARG A 151 14.57 1.54 4.52
N TYR A 152 14.92 2.70 3.97
CA TYR A 152 13.99 3.44 3.13
C TYR A 152 13.78 2.63 1.85
N ILE A 153 12.53 2.33 1.52
CA ILE A 153 12.16 1.72 0.25
C ILE A 153 11.64 2.84 -0.63
N GLU A 154 12.43 3.25 -1.63
CA GLU A 154 12.06 4.32 -2.55
C GLU A 154 10.69 4.04 -3.21
N PRO A 155 9.66 4.87 -2.96
CA PRO A 155 8.38 4.74 -3.64
C PRO A 155 8.57 4.95 -5.13
N ARG A 156 8.18 3.96 -5.93
CA ARG A 156 8.15 4.07 -7.38
C ARG A 156 6.70 4.28 -7.81
N PRO A 157 6.25 5.53 -8.04
CA PRO A 157 4.90 5.76 -8.50
C PRO A 157 4.69 5.05 -9.84
N ALA A 158 3.54 4.41 -10.00
CA ALA A 158 3.16 3.84 -11.30
C ALA A 158 3.09 4.96 -12.35
N ASP A 159 3.41 4.60 -13.60
CA ASP A 159 3.37 5.53 -14.74
C ASP A 159 1.97 6.15 -14.90
N SER A 160 0.92 5.41 -14.52
CA SER A 160 -0.46 5.88 -14.41
C SER A 160 -0.97 5.79 -12.98
N LEU A 161 -1.62 6.85 -12.48
CA LEU A 161 -2.38 6.78 -11.24
C LEU A 161 -3.68 5.97 -11.45
N PRO A 162 -4.23 5.32 -10.40
CA PRO A 162 -5.55 4.72 -10.46
C PRO A 162 -6.62 5.75 -10.86
N GLY A 163 -7.72 5.30 -11.45
CA GLY A 163 -8.84 6.18 -11.81
C GLY A 163 -9.36 6.98 -10.60
N GLY A 164 -9.63 8.26 -10.80
CA GLY A 164 -10.05 9.19 -9.74
C GLY A 164 -8.91 9.92 -9.03
N PHE A 165 -7.65 9.64 -9.38
CA PHE A 165 -6.49 10.38 -8.89
C PHE A 165 -5.86 11.21 -10.01
N GLU A 166 -5.71 12.51 -9.77
CA GLU A 166 -5.05 13.44 -10.69
C GLU A 166 -3.62 13.73 -10.22
N ARG A 167 -2.67 13.78 -11.16
CA ARG A 167 -1.31 14.27 -10.85
C ARG A 167 -1.38 15.78 -10.77
N HIS A 168 -1.28 16.34 -9.58
CA HIS A 168 -1.06 17.77 -9.42
C HIS A 168 0.44 18.05 -9.48
N ALA A 169 0.87 18.87 -10.45
CA ALA A 169 2.20 19.46 -10.39
C ALA A 169 2.20 20.48 -9.25
N CYS A 170 3.28 20.48 -8.49
CA CYS A 170 3.44 21.31 -7.31
C CYS A 170 4.62 22.24 -7.56
N VAL A 171 4.35 23.39 -8.19
CA VAL A 171 5.40 24.33 -8.59
C VAL A 171 5.66 25.32 -7.47
N THR A 172 6.93 25.51 -7.12
CA THR A 172 7.38 26.55 -6.18
C THR A 172 8.26 27.54 -6.94
N VAL A 173 8.19 28.81 -6.55
CA VAL A 173 8.89 29.90 -7.24
C VAL A 173 10.03 30.40 -6.36
N LYS A 174 11.17 30.71 -6.98
CA LYS A 174 12.33 31.30 -6.30
C LYS A 174 12.95 32.38 -7.17
N CYS A 175 13.49 33.40 -6.52
CA CYS A 175 14.18 34.48 -7.22
C CYS A 175 15.44 33.94 -7.92
N ALA A 176 15.60 34.23 -9.20
CA ALA A 176 16.75 33.80 -9.98
C ALA A 176 18.09 34.39 -9.50
N ALA A 177 18.05 35.53 -8.80
CA ALA A 177 19.23 36.18 -8.25
C ALA A 177 19.60 35.63 -6.87
N CYS A 178 18.69 35.70 -5.90
CA CYS A 178 19.01 35.42 -4.49
C CYS A 178 18.49 34.06 -3.99
N SER A 179 17.77 33.31 -4.82
CA SER A 179 17.09 32.06 -4.45
C SER A 179 16.05 32.22 -3.34
N TYR A 180 15.68 33.46 -2.99
CA TYR A 180 14.60 33.74 -2.04
C TYR A 180 13.33 33.06 -2.55
N PRO A 181 12.70 32.18 -1.76
CA PRO A 181 11.45 31.56 -2.16
C PRO A 181 10.35 32.62 -2.24
N TYR A 182 9.46 32.50 -3.21
CA TYR A 182 8.23 33.27 -3.22
C TYR A 182 7.35 32.76 -2.07
N ASP A 183 7.49 33.38 -0.90
CA ASP A 183 6.65 33.18 0.28
C ASP A 183 6.14 34.55 0.78
N GLU A 184 4.82 34.74 0.76
CA GLU A 184 4.21 35.91 1.42
C GLU A 184 3.87 35.61 2.89
N THR A 185 3.99 34.35 3.32
CA THR A 185 3.60 33.85 4.65
C THR A 185 4.49 32.68 5.10
N GLU A 186 4.35 32.21 6.35
CA GLU A 186 5.05 31.04 6.92
C GLU A 186 4.88 29.72 6.13
N PHE A 187 4.11 29.72 5.03
CA PHE A 187 3.87 28.56 4.18
C PHE A 187 4.30 28.82 2.74
N THR A 188 5.01 27.85 2.15
CA THR A 188 5.38 27.88 0.73
C THR A 188 4.12 27.79 -0.13
N HIS A 189 3.91 28.76 -1.02
CA HIS A 189 2.82 28.70 -2.00
C HIS A 189 3.15 27.68 -3.09
N HIS A 190 2.13 26.87 -3.43
CA HIS A 190 2.22 25.84 -4.46
C HIS A 190 1.20 26.11 -5.56
N TYR A 191 1.64 26.01 -6.81
CA TYR A 191 0.82 26.24 -7.99
C TYR A 191 0.62 24.97 -8.80
N GLN A 192 -0.50 24.90 -9.53
CA GLN A 192 -0.88 23.75 -10.36
C GLN A 192 -0.10 23.69 -11.68
N SER A 193 0.44 24.82 -12.14
CA SER A 193 1.25 24.91 -13.35
C SER A 193 2.36 25.95 -13.21
N MET A 194 3.30 25.92 -14.16
CA MET A 194 4.37 26.93 -14.23
C MET A 194 3.83 28.31 -14.64
N GLY A 195 2.76 28.37 -15.44
CA GLY A 195 2.09 29.62 -15.80
C GLY A 195 1.43 30.27 -14.58
N ASP A 196 0.64 29.51 -13.82
CA ASP A 196 0.00 30.04 -12.59
C ASP A 196 1.03 30.53 -11.57
N ALA A 197 2.16 29.83 -11.48
CA ALA A 197 3.28 30.19 -10.62
C ALA A 197 3.92 31.52 -11.03
N LEU A 198 4.12 31.71 -12.32
CA LEU A 198 4.67 32.92 -12.90
C LEU A 198 3.70 34.10 -12.73
N ASP A 199 2.43 33.93 -13.13
CA ASP A 199 1.36 34.92 -12.99
C ASP A 199 1.18 35.33 -11.52
N GLY A 200 1.27 34.38 -10.60
CA GLY A 200 1.19 34.62 -9.17
C GLY A 200 2.35 35.48 -8.65
N ALA A 201 3.59 35.17 -9.06
CA ALA A 201 4.76 35.94 -8.65
C ALA A 201 4.74 37.36 -9.24
N VAL A 202 4.43 37.50 -10.54
CA VAL A 202 4.35 38.79 -11.24
C VAL A 202 3.22 39.66 -10.67
N GLY A 203 2.05 39.06 -10.43
CA GLY A 203 0.92 39.76 -9.80
C GLY A 203 1.21 40.28 -8.40
N ALA A 204 2.23 39.74 -7.73
CA ALA A 204 2.72 40.19 -6.43
C ALA A 204 3.95 41.12 -6.50
N GLY A 205 4.27 41.64 -7.69
CA GLY A 205 5.31 42.66 -7.88
C GLY A 205 6.70 42.12 -8.24
N TRP A 206 6.85 40.82 -8.48
CA TRP A 206 8.11 40.28 -9.00
C TRP A 206 8.24 40.55 -10.50
N ASP A 207 9.48 40.75 -10.98
CA ASP A 207 9.74 40.94 -12.40
C ASP A 207 9.87 39.58 -13.10
N GLU A 208 9.15 39.39 -14.21
CA GLU A 208 9.43 38.30 -15.15
C GLU A 208 10.58 38.69 -16.09
N LEU A 209 11.58 37.81 -16.19
CA LEU A 209 12.66 37.93 -17.16
C LEU A 209 12.27 37.28 -18.49
N ARG A 210 12.82 37.79 -19.60
CA ARG A 210 12.55 37.27 -20.96
C ARG A 210 12.89 35.78 -21.20
N ASP A 211 13.59 35.14 -20.27
CA ASP A 211 13.89 33.72 -20.29
C ASP A 211 12.98 32.87 -19.40
N GLY A 212 11.87 33.43 -18.91
CA GLY A 212 10.84 32.75 -18.12
C GLY A 212 11.20 32.55 -16.65
N ARG A 213 12.27 33.21 -16.16
CA ARG A 213 12.62 33.26 -14.74
C ARG A 213 11.98 34.49 -14.08
N VAL A 214 11.92 34.49 -12.75
CA VAL A 214 11.44 35.67 -11.98
C VAL A 214 12.50 36.25 -11.05
N LEU A 215 12.39 37.54 -10.76
CA LEU A 215 13.20 38.27 -9.79
C LEU A 215 12.32 38.94 -8.75
N CYS A 216 12.71 38.84 -7.47
CA CYS A 216 12.04 39.61 -6.43
C CYS A 216 12.37 41.10 -6.52
N GLU A 217 11.61 41.92 -5.80
CA GLU A 217 11.73 43.39 -5.76
C GLU A 217 13.06 43.89 -5.15
N THR A 218 13.97 43.01 -4.75
CA THR A 218 15.26 43.43 -4.22
C THR A 218 16.02 44.22 -5.30
N GLY A 219 16.43 45.44 -4.96
CA GLY A 219 17.16 46.36 -5.84
C GLY A 219 18.68 46.29 -5.68
N ASP A 220 19.25 45.12 -5.37
CA ASP A 220 20.70 44.98 -5.26
C ASP A 220 21.37 44.86 -6.65
N GLU A 221 22.69 45.01 -6.68
CA GLU A 221 23.47 45.00 -7.92
C GLU A 221 23.27 43.73 -8.75
N LYS A 222 23.03 42.58 -8.11
CA LYS A 222 22.82 41.30 -8.78
C LYS A 222 21.46 41.25 -9.48
N HIS A 223 20.42 41.78 -8.85
CA HIS A 223 19.09 41.86 -9.46
C HIS A 223 19.11 42.84 -10.64
N GLU A 224 19.71 44.01 -10.46
CA GLU A 224 19.86 45.02 -11.52
C GLU A 224 20.69 44.53 -12.71
N GLU A 225 21.75 43.76 -12.45
CA GLU A 225 22.54 43.13 -13.51
C GLU A 225 21.71 42.12 -14.30
N LEU A 226 20.90 41.29 -13.64
CA LEU A 226 20.01 40.35 -14.33
C LEU A 226 18.91 41.06 -15.13
N ARG A 227 18.25 42.08 -14.55
CA ARG A 227 17.28 42.94 -15.28
C ARG A 227 17.90 43.52 -16.55
N ARG A 228 19.14 44.02 -16.48
CA ARG A 228 19.84 44.63 -17.62
C ARG A 228 20.29 43.62 -18.67
N THR A 229 20.80 42.47 -18.24
CA THR A 229 21.43 41.48 -19.13
C THR A 229 20.40 40.59 -19.82
N VAL A 230 19.32 40.22 -19.13
CA VAL A 230 18.26 39.35 -19.66
C VAL A 230 17.09 40.17 -20.22
N GLY A 231 16.79 41.31 -19.59
CA GLY A 231 15.60 42.10 -19.87
C GLY A 231 14.39 41.60 -19.08
N VAL A 232 13.56 42.54 -18.63
CA VAL A 232 12.25 42.29 -18.02
C VAL A 232 11.20 42.24 -19.13
N VAL A 233 10.18 41.41 -18.97
CA VAL A 233 8.99 41.40 -19.82
C VAL A 233 8.14 42.61 -19.42
N ASP A 234 7.89 43.50 -20.37
CA ASP A 234 7.09 44.71 -20.13
C ASP A 234 5.63 44.40 -20.48
N ASP A 235 4.68 44.80 -19.63
CA ASP A 235 3.23 44.57 -19.86
C ASP A 235 2.72 45.19 -21.18
N SER A 236 3.51 46.09 -21.78
CA SER A 236 3.22 46.71 -23.07
C SER A 236 3.54 45.83 -24.29
N ASP A 237 4.25 44.71 -24.11
CA ASP A 237 4.65 43.78 -25.18
C ASP A 237 3.67 42.58 -25.36
N ALA A 238 2.61 42.49 -24.55
CA ALA A 238 1.61 41.41 -24.56
C ALA A 238 0.31 41.75 -25.32
#